data_AF-A0A437RL52-F1
#
_entry.id   AF-A0A437RL52-F1
#
_cell.length_a   1.000
_cell.length_b   1.000
_cell.length_c   1.000
_cell.angle_alpha   90.00
_cell.angle_beta   90.00
_cell.angle_gamma   90.00
#
_symmetry.space_group_name_H-M   'P 1'
#
loop_
_entity.id
_entity.type
_entity.pdbx_description
1 polymer ?
#
loop_
_entity_poly.entity_id
_entity_poly.type
_entity_poly.pdbx_seq_one_letter_code
_entity_poly.pdbx_strand_id
1 'polypeptide(L)'
;MALWITDECINCDVCEPECPNQAISMGAEIYEIDPHRCTECVGHFDEPQCVQVCPVSCIPVNPSFVETKVQLLAKYHVLQGPPAAAPVAEAGLPSTGA
;
A
#
# COMPACT_ATOMS: atom_id res chain seq x y z
N MET A 1 -1.22 7.30 10.55
CA MET A 1 -1.91 6.11 11.04
C MET A 1 -2.06 5.17 9.86
N ALA A 2 -2.24 3.87 10.06
CA ALA A 2 -2.73 3.04 8.98
C ALA A 2 -4.26 3.08 8.98
N LEU A 3 -4.86 2.83 7.83
CA LEU A 3 -6.27 2.47 7.75
C LEU A 3 -6.41 0.95 7.87
N TRP A 4 -7.63 0.48 8.14
CA TRP A 4 -7.98 -0.94 8.06
C TRP A 4 -9.36 -1.11 7.43
N ILE A 5 -9.67 -2.31 6.97
CA ILE A 5 -10.98 -2.65 6.41
C ILE A 5 -11.71 -3.52 7.44
N THR A 6 -12.96 -3.17 7.75
CA THR A 6 -13.80 -3.93 8.68
C THR A 6 -14.52 -5.08 8.00
N ASP A 7 -15.16 -5.92 8.80
CA ASP A 7 -16.02 -7.04 8.37
C ASP A 7 -17.28 -6.59 7.60
N GLU A 8 -17.56 -5.29 7.53
CA GLU A 8 -18.61 -4.72 6.67
C GLU A 8 -18.22 -4.67 5.19
N CYS A 9 -16.98 -5.06 4.84
CA CYS A 9 -16.53 -5.15 3.45
C CYS A 9 -17.40 -6.09 2.62
N ILE A 10 -17.80 -5.62 1.42
CA ILE A 10 -18.65 -6.37 0.49
C ILE A 10 -17.89 -6.95 -0.72
N ASN A 11 -16.55 -6.95 -0.70
CA ASN A 11 -15.71 -7.48 -1.79
C ASN A 11 -16.07 -6.93 -3.18
N CYS A 12 -16.14 -5.59 -3.29
CA CYS A 12 -16.52 -4.90 -4.53
C CYS A 12 -15.33 -4.50 -5.43
N ASP A 13 -14.10 -4.84 -5.04
CA ASP A 13 -12.84 -4.66 -5.80
C ASP A 13 -12.40 -3.22 -6.11
N VAL A 14 -13.22 -2.21 -5.81
CA VAL A 14 -12.95 -0.82 -6.22
C VAL A 14 -11.79 -0.15 -5.45
N CYS A 15 -11.43 -0.60 -4.25
CA CYS A 15 -10.43 0.09 -3.42
C CYS A 15 -8.99 -0.35 -3.69
N GLU A 16 -8.78 -1.58 -4.16
CA GLU A 16 -7.46 -2.13 -4.49
C GLU A 16 -6.68 -1.31 -5.54
N PRO A 17 -7.24 -1.01 -6.72
CA PRO A 17 -6.52 -0.29 -7.77
C PRO A 17 -6.22 1.18 -7.40
N GLU A 18 -6.99 1.75 -6.46
CA GLU A 18 -6.85 3.14 -6.03
C GLU A 18 -5.71 3.35 -5.04
N CYS A 19 -5.14 2.28 -4.47
CA CYS A 19 -4.07 2.39 -3.49
C CYS A 19 -2.72 2.66 -4.18
N PRO A 20 -2.10 3.85 -4.04
CA PRO A 20 -0.86 4.18 -4.75
C PRO A 20 0.36 3.36 -4.28
N ASN A 21 0.28 2.78 -3.09
CA ASN A 21 1.34 1.96 -2.51
C ASN A 21 1.05 0.45 -2.63
N GLN A 22 -0.03 0.05 -3.30
CA GLN A 22 -0.55 -1.32 -3.36
C GLN A 22 -0.61 -1.98 -1.97
N ALA A 23 -1.10 -1.22 -0.99
CA ALA A 23 -1.25 -1.69 0.39
C ALA A 23 -2.52 -2.51 0.59
N ILE A 24 -3.42 -2.54 -0.38
CA ILE A 24 -4.72 -3.20 -0.30
C ILE A 24 -4.68 -4.46 -1.17
N SER A 25 -5.17 -5.57 -0.66
CA SER A 25 -5.28 -6.83 -1.40
C SER A 25 -6.42 -7.70 -0.86
N MET A 26 -6.94 -8.62 -1.67
CA MET A 26 -7.90 -9.61 -1.21
C MET A 26 -7.28 -10.52 -0.14
N GLY A 27 -7.89 -10.55 1.04
CA GLY A 27 -7.53 -11.41 2.17
C GLY A 27 -8.26 -12.76 2.12
N ALA A 28 -8.41 -13.40 3.28
CA ALA A 28 -9.09 -14.69 3.36
C ALA A 28 -10.62 -14.59 3.17
N GLU A 29 -11.22 -13.51 3.66
CA GLU A 29 -12.68 -13.30 3.65
C GLU A 29 -13.08 -11.92 3.10
N ILE A 30 -12.26 -10.92 3.39
CA ILE A 30 -12.46 -9.52 3.01
C ILE A 30 -11.17 -8.95 2.44
N TYR A 31 -11.25 -7.77 1.85
CA TYR A 31 -10.06 -6.98 1.56
C TYR A 31 -9.30 -6.60 2.84
N GLU A 32 -7.98 -6.63 2.78
CA GLU A 32 -7.09 -6.31 3.90
C GLU A 32 -6.13 -5.18 3.51
N ILE A 33 -5.69 -4.39 4.50
CA ILE A 33 -4.70 -3.32 4.33
C ILE A 33 -3.41 -3.69 5.07
N ASP A 34 -2.29 -3.73 4.35
CA ASP A 34 -0.96 -3.80 4.94
C ASP A 34 -0.60 -2.44 5.59
N PRO A 35 -0.51 -2.37 6.92
CA PRO A 35 -0.25 -1.12 7.62
C PRO A 35 1.18 -0.59 7.38
N HIS A 36 2.11 -1.44 6.96
CA HIS A 36 3.48 -1.03 6.63
C HIS A 36 3.59 -0.35 5.28
N ARG A 37 2.56 -0.48 4.43
CA ARG A 37 2.47 0.18 3.11
C ARG A 37 1.43 1.29 3.07
N CYS A 38 0.47 1.30 3.98
CA CYS A 38 -0.52 2.36 4.10
C CYS A 38 0.12 3.67 4.57
N THR A 39 0.05 4.73 3.76
CA THR A 39 0.49 6.09 4.13
C THR A 39 -0.68 7.05 4.36
N GLU A 40 -1.92 6.55 4.47
CA GLU A 40 -3.14 7.38 4.36
C GLU A 40 -3.14 8.26 3.10
N CYS A 41 -2.51 7.79 2.03
CA CYS A 41 -2.24 8.55 0.80
C CYS A 41 -1.36 9.81 0.99
N VAL A 42 -0.83 10.08 2.19
CA VAL A 42 0.14 11.17 2.40
C VAL A 42 1.33 10.99 1.46
N GLY A 43 1.69 12.07 0.77
CA GLY A 43 2.73 12.10 -0.27
C GLY A 43 2.19 11.90 -1.69
N HIS A 44 0.96 11.40 -1.86
CA HIS A 44 0.30 11.25 -3.15
C HIS A 44 -0.94 12.15 -3.29
N PHE A 45 -1.81 12.17 -2.27
CA PHE A 45 -3.09 12.88 -2.28
C PHE A 45 -3.36 13.52 -0.91
N ASP A 46 -4.31 14.46 -0.86
CA ASP A 46 -4.74 15.10 0.39
C ASP A 46 -5.67 14.22 1.23
N GLU A 47 -6.37 13.29 0.58
CA GLU A 47 -7.34 12.38 1.21
C GLU A 47 -7.09 10.91 0.81
N PRO A 48 -7.44 9.94 1.67
CA PRO A 48 -7.29 8.52 1.33
C PRO A 48 -8.22 8.09 0.20
N GLN A 49 -7.66 7.67 -0.93
CA GLN A 49 -8.44 7.35 -2.13
C GLN A 49 -9.37 6.15 -1.93
N CYS A 50 -8.92 5.12 -1.19
CA CYS A 50 -9.74 3.95 -0.87
C CYS A 50 -11.01 4.30 -0.08
N VAL A 51 -10.96 5.31 0.79
CA VAL A 51 -12.12 5.79 1.57
C VAL A 51 -13.13 6.49 0.65
N GLN A 52 -12.66 7.26 -0.33
CA GLN A 52 -13.50 7.99 -1.28
C GLN A 52 -14.32 7.07 -2.19
N VAL A 53 -13.78 5.89 -2.52
CA VAL A 53 -14.44 4.93 -3.42
C VAL A 53 -15.20 3.82 -2.70
N CYS A 54 -15.05 3.68 -1.38
CA CYS A 54 -15.70 2.59 -0.64
C CYS A 54 -17.23 2.83 -0.54
N PRO A 55 -18.08 1.96 -1.15
CA PRO A 55 -19.52 2.20 -1.20
C PRO A 55 -20.23 2.01 0.15
N VAL A 56 -19.58 1.32 1.10
CA VAL A 56 -20.13 0.99 2.43
C VAL A 56 -19.39 1.67 3.57
N SER A 57 -18.43 2.57 3.26
CA SER A 57 -17.67 3.33 4.27
C SER A 57 -16.98 2.47 5.36
N CYS A 58 -16.54 1.25 5.00
CA CYS A 58 -15.98 0.26 5.92
C CYS A 58 -14.46 0.38 6.12
N ILE A 59 -13.88 1.58 5.97
CA ILE A 59 -12.42 1.81 6.04
C ILE A 59 -12.05 2.86 7.10
N PRO A 60 -12.12 2.53 8.42
CA PRO A 60 -11.72 3.44 9.49
C PRO A 60 -10.20 3.57 9.64
N VAL A 61 -9.82 4.47 10.54
CA VAL A 61 -8.49 4.51 11.12
C VAL A 61 -8.22 3.24 11.93
N ASN A 62 -7.04 2.65 11.76
CA ASN A 62 -6.58 1.52 12.55
C ASN A 62 -5.97 2.01 13.88
N PRO A 63 -6.60 1.74 15.04
CA PRO A 63 -6.10 2.19 16.34
C PRO A 63 -4.79 1.53 16.77
N SER A 64 -4.42 0.40 16.16
CA SER A 64 -3.15 -0.30 16.46
C SER A 64 -1.95 0.31 15.73
N PHE A 65 -2.18 1.20 14.76
CA PHE A 65 -1.14 1.81 13.93
C PHE A 65 -1.35 3.31 13.87
N VAL A 66 -1.17 4.02 14.98
CA VAL A 66 -1.28 5.48 15.03
C VAL A 66 0.06 6.10 14.63
N GLU A 67 0.05 6.92 13.57
CA GLU A 67 1.23 7.61 13.05
C GLU A 67 0.88 9.06 12.72
N THR A 68 1.81 9.96 12.94
CA THR A 68 1.73 11.37 12.59
C THR A 68 1.95 11.57 11.09
N LYS A 69 1.55 12.74 10.56
CA LYS A 69 1.79 13.12 9.16
C LYS A 69 3.28 13.06 8.77
N VAL A 70 4.17 13.40 9.70
CA VAL A 70 5.64 13.31 9.49
C VAL A 70 6.09 11.85 9.32
N GLN A 71 5.58 10.94 10.16
CA GLN A 71 5.87 9.51 10.05
C GLN A 71 5.33 8.91 8.74
N LEU A 72 4.11 9.30 8.34
CA LEU A 72 3.52 8.86 7.07
C LEU A 72 4.31 9.34 5.86
N LEU A 73 4.78 10.59 5.88
CA LEU A 73 5.62 11.14 4.82
C LEU A 73 6.99 10.44 4.76
N ALA A 74 7.58 10.12 5.92
CA ALA A 74 8.81 9.34 5.97
C ALA A 74 8.61 7.94 5.37
N LYS A 75 7.50 7.26 5.70
CA LYS A 75 7.13 5.96 5.11
C LYS A 75 6.96 6.05 3.60
N TYR A 76 6.27 7.09 3.10
CA TYR A 76 6.14 7.36 1.67
C TYR A 76 7.50 7.44 0.97
N HIS A 77 8.46 8.19 1.52
CA HIS A 77 9.79 8.31 0.92
C HIS A 77 10.55 6.97 0.86
N VAL A 78 10.35 6.08 1.84
CA VAL A 78 10.93 4.73 1.81
C VAL A 78 10.31 3.88 0.71
N LEU A 79 8.98 3.93 0.55
CA LEU A 79 8.24 3.15 -0.44
C LEU A 79 8.50 3.60 -1.89
N GLN A 80 8.70 4.91 -2.08
CA GLN A 80 8.98 5.51 -3.39
C GLN A 80 10.49 5.61 -3.70
N GLY A 81 11.35 5.26 -2.74
CA GLY A 81 12.79 5.22 -2.95
C GLY A 81 13.16 4.17 -4.02
N PRO A 82 14.36 4.28 -4.64
CA PRO A 82 14.83 3.23 -5.52
C PRO A 82 14.84 1.90 -4.76
N PRO A 83 14.39 0.79 -5.37
CA PRO A 83 14.34 -0.50 -4.70
C PRO A 83 15.73 -0.77 -4.11
N ALA A 84 15.79 -0.99 -2.80
CA ALA A 84 17.01 -1.41 -2.12
C ALA A 84 17.60 -2.53 -2.96
N ALA A 85 18.77 -2.29 -3.56
CA ALA A 85 19.32 -3.09 -4.64
C ALA A 85 19.11 -4.58 -4.35
N ALA A 86 18.17 -5.17 -5.08
CA ALA A 86 18.00 -6.61 -5.06
C ALA A 86 19.38 -7.20 -5.37
N PRO A 87 19.86 -8.22 -4.62
CA PRO A 87 21.10 -8.88 -4.96
C PRO A 87 20.91 -9.45 -6.37
N VAL A 88 21.51 -8.80 -7.35
CA VAL A 88 21.62 -9.30 -8.71
C VAL A 88 22.42 -10.60 -8.61
N ALA A 89 21.69 -11.71 -8.59
CA ALA A 89 22.28 -13.02 -8.74
C ALA A 89 23.01 -13.06 -10.08
N GLU A 90 24.32 -13.27 -10.02
CA GLU A 90 25.17 -13.54 -11.16
C GLU A 90 24.57 -14.63 -12.05
N ALA A 91 24.45 -14.35 -13.35
CA ALA A 91 24.45 -15.37 -14.38
C ALA A 91 24.83 -14.79 -15.76
N GLY A 92 26.12 -14.89 -16.09
CA GLY A 92 26.56 -15.28 -17.44
C GLY A 92 26.76 -14.19 -18.49
N LEU A 93 27.93 -13.53 -18.45
CA LEU A 93 28.73 -13.29 -19.67
C LEU A 93 29.63 -14.53 -19.89
N PRO A 94 30.29 -14.74 -21.05
CA PRO A 94 30.14 -14.14 -22.39
C PRO A 94 30.08 -15.19 -23.52
N SER A 95 29.65 -14.82 -24.73
CA SER A 95 30.21 -15.44 -25.94
C SER A 95 30.20 -14.47 -27.11
N THR A 96 31.32 -13.78 -27.29
CA THR A 96 31.80 -13.34 -28.60
C THR A 96 31.99 -14.55 -29.49
N GLY A 97 31.40 -14.56 -30.69
CA GLY A 97 31.61 -15.63 -31.67
C GLY A 97 31.23 -15.22 -33.08
N ALA A 98 32.26 -14.93 -33.87
CA ALA A 98 32.37 -14.89 -35.34
C ALA A 98 31.44 -13.94 -36.13
#